data_AF-A0A0U9H5U5-F1
#
_entry.id   AF-A0A0U9H5U5-F1
#
_cell.length_a   1.000
_cell.length_b   1.000
_cell.length_c   1.000
_cell.angle_alpha   90.00
_cell.angle_beta   90.00
_cell.angle_gamma   90.00
#
_symmetry.space_group_name_H-M   'P 1'
#
loop_
_entity.id
_entity.type
_entity.pdbx_description
1 polymer ?
#
loop_
_entity_poly.entity_id
_entity_poly.type
_entity_poly.pdbx_seq_one_letter_code
_entity_poly.pdbx_strand_id
1 'polypeptide(L)' 'MAQYKVLKPFQDIETGEQYEQGKEIEMTVKRANKAISNLKKWDGEFLERVDDKKQEEGE' A
#
# COMPACT_ATOMS: atom_id res chain seq x y z
N MET A 1 0.39 7.21 -11.56
CA MET A 1 0.74 6.41 -10.37
C MET A 1 -0.44 6.50 -9.40
N ALA A 2 -0.46 5.77 -8.30
CA ALA A 2 -1.54 5.85 -7.32
C ALA A 2 -0.94 5.94 -5.92
N GLN A 3 -1.61 6.70 -5.05
CA GLN A 3 -1.23 6.80 -3.65
C GLN A 3 -1.84 5.66 -2.84
N TYR A 4 -1.02 5.06 -1.99
CA TYR A 4 -1.38 3.98 -1.08
C TYR A 4 -0.95 4.31 0.34
N LYS A 5 -1.79 4.00 1.32
CA LYS A 5 -1.47 4.05 2.74
C LYS A 5 -1.07 2.67 3.21
N VAL A 6 0.06 2.62 3.89
CA VAL A 6 0.59 1.40 4.48
C VAL A 6 -0.17 1.14 5.78
N LEU A 7 -0.96 0.07 5.83
CA LEU A 7 -1.73 -0.29 7.01
C LEU A 7 -0.92 -1.13 8.01
N LYS A 8 0.01 -1.93 7.51
CA LYS A 8 0.92 -2.77 8.30
C LYS A 8 2.32 -2.66 7.72
N PRO A 9 3.38 -2.70 8.55
CA PRO A 9 4.73 -2.60 8.04
C PRO A 9 5.05 -3.82 7.17
N PHE A 10 5.67 -3.60 6.03
CA PHE A 10 6.12 -4.68 5.14
C PHE A 10 7.39 -4.30 4.39
N GLN A 11 8.09 -5.32 3.89
CA GLN A 11 9.26 -5.15 3.05
C GLN A 11 8.91 -5.60 1.63
N ASP A 12 9.12 -4.71 0.66
CA ASP A 12 8.98 -5.03 -0.75
C ASP A 12 10.18 -5.86 -1.19
N ILE A 13 9.92 -7.08 -1.67
CA ILE A 13 10.97 -8.02 -2.08
C ILE A 13 11.61 -7.67 -3.44
N GLU A 14 10.94 -6.87 -4.27
CA GLU A 14 11.47 -6.49 -5.60
C GLU A 14 12.51 -5.35 -5.47
N THR A 15 12.37 -4.51 -4.47
CA THR A 15 13.22 -3.32 -4.26
C THR A 15 14.01 -3.32 -2.96
N GLY A 16 13.62 -4.16 -2.00
CA GLY A 16 14.19 -4.16 -0.66
C GLY A 16 13.71 -2.98 0.21
N GLU A 17 12.78 -2.16 -0.28
CA GLU A 17 12.26 -1.02 0.47
C GLU A 17 11.39 -1.48 1.63
N GLN A 18 11.60 -0.87 2.81
CA GLN A 18 10.79 -1.09 3.99
C GLN A 18 9.75 0.02 4.12
N TYR A 19 8.50 -0.38 4.26
CA TYR A 19 7.37 0.51 4.42
C TYR A 19 6.84 0.41 5.84
N GLU A 20 6.73 1.55 6.51
CA GLU A 20 6.23 1.65 7.87
C GLU A 20 4.71 1.87 7.90
N GLN A 21 4.05 1.32 8.91
CA GLN A 21 2.62 1.51 9.10
C GLN A 21 2.27 3.00 9.28
N GLY A 22 1.17 3.42 8.65
CA GLY A 22 0.69 4.79 8.62
C GLY A 22 1.31 5.66 7.52
N LYS A 23 2.36 5.18 6.84
CA LYS A 23 3.03 5.94 5.78
C LYS A 23 2.21 5.94 4.50
N GLU A 24 2.11 7.10 3.86
CA GLU A 24 1.57 7.23 2.51
C GLU A 24 2.71 7.13 1.49
N ILE A 25 2.52 6.26 0.50
CA ILE A 25 3.50 5.97 -0.54
C ILE A 25 2.84 6.04 -1.90
N GLU A 26 3.57 6.60 -2.86
CA GLU A 26 3.14 6.62 -4.25
C GLU A 26 3.80 5.47 -5.00
N MET A 27 2.99 4.60 -5.60
CA MET A 27 3.50 3.54 -6.46
C MET A 27 2.55 3.24 -7.62
N THR A 28 3.01 2.45 -8.59
CA THR A 28 2.14 2.02 -9.69
C THR A 28 1.15 0.95 -9.21
N VAL A 29 -0.06 0.94 -9.75
CA VAL A 29 -1.09 -0.07 -9.44
C VAL A 29 -0.57 -1.50 -9.67
N LYS A 30 0.23 -1.70 -10.72
CA LYS A 30 0.87 -3.00 -11.00
C LYS A 30 1.81 -3.43 -9.87
N ARG A 31 2.61 -2.51 -9.32
CA ARG A 31 3.53 -2.79 -8.22
C ARG A 31 2.79 -3.03 -6.91
N ALA A 32 1.78 -2.22 -6.59
CA ALA A 32 0.92 -2.44 -5.44
C ALA A 32 0.27 -3.83 -5.48
N ASN A 33 -0.29 -4.23 -6.63
CA ASN A 33 -0.88 -5.56 -6.81
C ASN A 33 0.12 -6.69 -6.61
N LYS A 34 1.36 -6.55 -7.09
CA LYS A 34 2.43 -7.54 -6.82
C LYS A 34 2.77 -7.60 -5.33
N ALA A 35 2.97 -6.46 -4.69
CA ALA A 35 3.26 -6.39 -3.26
C ALA A 35 2.14 -7.06 -2.45
N ILE A 36 0.88 -6.71 -2.71
CA ILE A 36 -0.30 -7.32 -2.08
C ILE A 36 -0.32 -8.84 -2.34
N SER A 37 -0.06 -9.28 -3.57
CA SER A 37 -0.04 -10.71 -3.90
C SER A 37 1.06 -11.47 -3.15
N ASN A 38 2.23 -10.87 -2.94
CA ASN A 38 3.30 -11.45 -2.12
C ASN A 38 2.93 -11.48 -0.63
N LEU A 39 2.12 -10.52 -0.20
CA LEU A 39 1.66 -10.38 1.18
C LEU A 39 0.41 -11.21 1.49
N LYS A 40 -0.30 -11.76 0.49
CA LYS A 40 -1.47 -12.64 0.66
C LYS A 40 -1.22 -13.88 1.53
N LYS A 41 0.04 -14.28 1.71
CA LYS A 41 0.43 -15.37 2.63
C LYS A 41 0.31 -14.98 4.10
N TRP A 42 0.19 -13.68 4.38
CA TRP A 42 0.03 -13.12 5.72
C TRP A 42 -1.41 -12.62 5.88
N ASP A 43 -1.92 -12.70 7.10
CA ASP A 43 -3.30 -12.30 7.40
C ASP A 43 -3.45 -10.76 7.48
N GLY A 44 -4.41 -10.24 6.73
CA GLY A 44 -4.84 -8.85 6.75
C GLY A 44 -4.37 -7.99 5.57
N GLU A 45 -4.81 -6.73 5.60
CA GLU A 45 -4.54 -5.74 4.55
C GLU A 45 -3.26 -4.95 4.88
N PHE A 46 -2.38 -4.79 3.89
CA PHE A 46 -1.09 -4.11 4.04
C PHE A 46 -1.04 -2.76 3.34
N LEU A 47 -1.79 -2.63 2.24
CA LEU A 47 -1.83 -1.44 1.41
C LEU A 47 -3.29 -1.09 1.12
N GLU A 48 -3.68 0.13 1.47
CA GLU A 48 -4.98 0.71 1.14
C GLU A 48 -4.78 1.80 0.09
N ARG A 49 -5.55 1.81 -0.99
CA ARG A 49 -5.45 2.88 -1.99
C ARG A 49 -6.13 4.14 -1.44
N VAL A 50 -5.37 5.21 -1.24
CA VAL A 50 -5.87 6.52 -0.77
C VAL A 50 -6.21 7.49 -1.89
N ASP A 51 -5.71 7.24 -3.09
CA ASP A 51 -6.00 7.99 -4.31
C ASP A 51 -7.52 8.14 -4.58
N ASP A 52 -8.30 7.10 -4.25
CA ASP A 52 -9.76 7.07 -4.38
C ASP A 52 -10.48 7.74 -3.19
N LYS A 53 -9.85 7.82 -2.02
CA LYS A 53 -10.48 8.32 -0.78
C LYS A 53 -10.48 9.83 -0.63
N LYS A 54 -9.80 10.58 -1.51
CA LYS A 54 -9.80 12.06 -1.44
C LYS A 54 -11.16 12.71 -1.72
N GLN A 55 -12.23 11.92 -1.94
CA GLN A 55 -13.59 12.42 -2.14
C GLN A 55 -14.56 12.20 -0.96
N GLU A 56 -14.18 11.54 0.16
CA GLU A 56 -15.14 11.26 1.26
C GLU A 56 -14.77 11.81 2.65
N GLU A 57 -13.77 12.68 2.77
CA GLU A 57 -13.57 13.49 3.99
C GLU A 57 -13.70 14.97 3.65
N GLY A 58 -14.95 15.39 3.42
CA GLY A 58 -15.37 16.77 3.30
C GLY A 58 -16.74 16.94 3.94
N GLU A 59 -16.70 17.33 5.23
CA GLU A 59 -17.70 18.05 6.05
C GLU A 59 -19.20 17.80 5.88
#